data_AF-A0A1X7TND2-F1
#
_entry.id   AF-A0A1X7TND2-F1
#
_cell.length_a   1.000
_cell.length_b   1.000
_cell.length_c   1.000
_cell.angle_alpha   90.00
_cell.angle_beta   90.00
_cell.angle_gamma   90.00
#
_symmetry.space_group_name_H-M   'P 1'
#
loop_
_entity.id
_entity.type
_entity.pdbx_description
1 polymer ?
#
loop_
_entity_poly.entity_id
_entity_poly.type
_entity_poly.pdbx_seq_one_letter_code
_entity_poly.pdbx_strand_id
1 'polypeptide(L)'
;MIHVKYRIAFFMIYCAAIVGDIKYSLTNLPTKDSSLVYLVPWTGWIDDKALTNTFNDLGIGANMGFYTAVAYKTEFKDKAQSIRNDIISLQVATILTFQKFEEKSNEALKKLHVAFEHISDDREGEAHIILLDEVGSLANDLAKEARDIELQASTGRDKVSSLLKEIYSSRGELKNKKNEIEKQEQRLQAQKARTETDLRNAQAAAAESQRQADQARYNADHEKRKKEEKCEGWKFLICTLARAINWNLVEEYEIKERFHRREAEHHLARAREQQQKAARAFSQLQQLANKLNEAREKIKSNENIAQGLQDIICNYNGLTVTLQTFSTAWEDVSNNCADLKKRVTDKAAVAAPSFQKQAITLYAQWLSLGISSKSVLNEIKPIKVIEETITPKDAQNKIKKD
;
A
#
# COMPACT_ATOMS: atom_id res chain seq x y z
N MET A 1 76.12 30.35 -18.98
CA MET A 1 75.96 29.09 -18.23
C MET A 1 74.69 29.10 -17.35
N ILE A 2 73.56 29.64 -17.85
CA ILE A 2 72.28 29.79 -17.10
C ILE A 2 71.11 29.06 -17.82
N HIS A 3 71.29 28.62 -19.07
CA HIS A 3 70.23 27.96 -19.85
C HIS A 3 70.13 26.43 -19.69
N VAL A 4 71.00 25.79 -18.91
CA VAL A 4 70.96 24.32 -18.73
C VAL A 4 70.12 23.90 -17.51
N LYS A 5 69.93 24.78 -16.52
CA LYS A 5 69.14 24.44 -15.31
C LYS A 5 67.63 24.42 -15.53
N TYR A 6 67.10 25.17 -16.50
CA TYR A 6 65.66 25.20 -16.80
C TYR A 6 65.18 24.01 -17.64
N ARG A 7 66.07 23.29 -18.33
CA ARG A 7 65.68 22.13 -19.15
C ARG A 7 65.54 20.83 -18.36
N ILE A 8 66.11 20.74 -17.16
CA ILE A 8 66.02 19.54 -16.31
C ILE A 8 64.75 19.55 -15.45
N ALA A 9 64.24 20.73 -15.07
CA ALA A 9 62.95 20.84 -14.37
C ALA A 9 61.75 20.54 -15.29
N PHE A 10 61.88 20.73 -16.61
CA PHE A 10 60.82 20.44 -17.58
C PHE A 10 60.74 18.96 -18.00
N PHE A 11 61.76 18.16 -17.66
CA PHE A 11 61.89 16.78 -18.15
C PHE A 11 61.47 15.68 -17.15
N MET A 12 60.97 16.06 -15.97
CA MET A 12 60.56 15.11 -14.91
C MET A 12 59.06 15.16 -14.59
N ILE A 13 58.19 15.48 -15.57
CA ILE A 13 56.72 15.40 -15.47
C ILE A 13 56.19 14.37 -16.49
N TYR A 14 56.70 13.13 -16.44
CA TYR A 14 56.25 12.04 -17.31
C TYR A 14 56.09 10.71 -16.54
N CYS A 15 55.62 10.74 -15.30
CA CYS A 15 55.24 9.53 -14.57
C CYS A 15 53.77 9.19 -14.84
N ALA A 16 53.48 8.61 -16.01
CA ALA A 16 52.12 8.22 -16.34
C ALA A 16 51.56 7.20 -15.33
N ALA A 17 50.34 7.43 -14.84
CA ALA A 17 49.55 6.38 -14.22
C ALA A 17 49.06 5.44 -15.34
N ILE A 18 49.46 4.17 -15.27
CA ILE A 18 49.07 3.14 -16.25
C ILE A 18 47.85 2.40 -15.69
N VAL A 19 46.73 2.44 -16.40
CA VAL A 19 45.55 1.62 -16.14
C VAL A 19 45.18 0.93 -17.45
N GLY A 20 45.41 -0.39 -17.54
CA GLY A 20 45.39 -1.11 -18.81
C GLY A 20 46.53 -0.65 -19.73
N ASP A 21 46.22 -0.39 -21.01
CA ASP A 21 47.19 0.07 -22.01
C ASP A 21 47.28 1.61 -22.14
N ILE A 22 46.44 2.36 -21.41
CA ILE A 22 46.35 3.83 -21.52
C ILE A 22 47.20 4.49 -20.42
N LYS A 23 48.02 5.46 -20.83
CA LYS A 23 48.87 6.29 -19.96
C LYS A 23 48.20 7.63 -19.66
N TYR A 24 47.80 7.82 -18.41
CA TYR A 24 47.26 9.09 -17.91
C TYR A 24 48.35 9.92 -17.23
N SER A 25 48.29 11.24 -17.33
CA SER A 25 49.16 12.18 -16.64
C SER A 25 48.36 13.41 -16.20
N LEU A 26 48.98 14.32 -15.43
CA LEU A 26 48.33 15.58 -15.05
C LEU A 26 47.98 16.47 -16.26
N THR A 27 48.65 16.27 -17.40
CA THR A 27 48.40 16.93 -18.69
C THR A 27 47.57 16.09 -19.66
N ASN A 28 47.32 14.82 -19.35
CA ASN A 28 46.51 13.88 -20.13
C ASN A 28 45.50 13.20 -19.20
N LEU A 29 44.50 13.99 -18.79
CA LEU A 29 43.45 13.56 -17.86
C LEU A 29 42.42 12.65 -18.54
N PRO A 30 41.74 11.77 -17.78
CA PRO A 30 40.75 10.86 -18.34
C PRO A 30 39.53 11.59 -18.90
N THR A 31 39.00 11.05 -20.00
CA THR A 31 37.77 11.48 -20.67
C THR A 31 36.57 10.61 -20.28
N LYS A 32 35.35 10.98 -20.69
CA LYS A 32 34.11 10.24 -20.35
C LYS A 32 34.10 8.79 -20.83
N ASP A 33 34.84 8.51 -21.90
CA ASP A 33 34.93 7.17 -22.49
C ASP A 33 36.11 6.36 -21.95
N SER A 34 36.87 6.91 -21.00
CA SER A 34 38.02 6.23 -20.40
C SER A 34 37.58 5.07 -19.51
N SER A 35 38.18 3.89 -19.69
CA SER A 35 37.92 2.72 -18.85
C SER A 35 38.14 2.99 -17.36
N LEU A 36 39.09 3.87 -17.02
CA LEU A 36 39.34 4.30 -15.65
C LEU A 36 38.09 4.87 -14.98
N VAL A 37 37.25 5.64 -15.68
CA VAL A 37 36.02 6.25 -15.15
C VAL A 37 35.03 5.19 -14.66
N TYR A 38 34.98 4.05 -15.34
CA TYR A 38 34.12 2.90 -15.00
C TYR A 38 34.76 1.93 -14.00
N LEU A 39 36.09 2.00 -13.82
CA LEU A 39 36.87 1.13 -12.94
C LEU A 39 37.17 1.78 -11.58
N VAL A 40 36.83 3.07 -11.40
CA VAL A 40 37.01 3.70 -10.09
C VAL A 40 36.12 2.97 -9.08
N PRO A 41 36.63 2.54 -7.91
CA PRO A 41 35.96 1.55 -7.03
C PRO A 41 34.53 1.85 -6.58
N TRP A 42 34.07 3.09 -6.77
CA TRP A 42 32.80 3.62 -6.27
C TRP A 42 31.74 3.71 -7.38
N THR A 43 32.16 3.83 -8.63
CA THR A 43 31.28 4.13 -9.76
C THR A 43 30.63 2.87 -10.32
N GLY A 44 31.28 1.72 -10.13
CA GLY A 44 30.67 0.41 -10.30
C GLY A 44 29.62 0.04 -9.24
N TRP A 45 29.44 0.84 -8.18
CA TRP A 45 28.44 0.61 -7.12
C TRP A 45 27.24 1.54 -7.16
N ILE A 46 27.33 2.67 -7.86
CA ILE A 46 26.17 3.52 -8.09
C ILE A 46 25.33 2.87 -9.20
N ASP A 47 24.34 2.09 -8.77
CA ASP A 47 23.37 1.50 -9.67
C ASP A 47 22.33 2.55 -10.08
N ASP A 48 22.71 3.38 -11.06
CA ASP A 48 21.87 4.45 -11.63
C ASP A 48 20.51 3.89 -12.06
N LYS A 49 20.49 2.67 -12.61
CA LYS A 49 19.27 2.01 -13.06
C LYS A 49 18.38 1.61 -11.89
N ALA A 50 18.95 1.04 -10.82
CA ALA A 50 18.19 0.76 -9.60
C ALA A 50 17.63 2.05 -8.98
N LEU A 51 18.40 3.15 -8.98
CA LEU A 51 17.92 4.44 -8.50
C LEU A 51 16.71 4.95 -9.29
N THR A 52 16.84 4.98 -10.62
CA THR A 52 15.77 5.36 -11.54
C THR A 52 14.52 4.51 -11.31
N ASN A 53 14.68 3.18 -11.28
CA ASN A 53 13.58 2.24 -11.09
C ASN A 53 12.89 2.50 -9.74
N THR A 54 13.68 2.66 -8.68
CA THR A 54 13.17 2.96 -7.34
C THR A 54 12.32 4.22 -7.31
N PHE A 55 12.75 5.30 -7.99
CA PHE A 55 11.97 6.53 -8.07
C PHE A 55 10.67 6.38 -8.86
N ASN A 56 10.71 5.66 -9.97
CA ASN A 56 9.53 5.38 -10.77
C ASN A 56 8.55 4.51 -9.97
N ASP A 57 9.04 3.48 -9.29
CA ASP A 57 8.25 2.55 -8.49
C ASP A 57 7.66 3.22 -7.24
N LEU A 58 8.36 4.18 -6.62
CA LEU A 58 7.78 5.05 -5.58
C LEU A 58 6.56 5.80 -6.12
N GLY A 59 6.67 6.39 -7.31
CA GLY A 59 5.56 7.12 -7.93
C GLY A 59 4.37 6.22 -8.29
N ILE A 60 4.65 5.03 -8.82
CA ILE A 60 3.63 4.03 -9.13
C ILE A 60 2.92 3.57 -7.84
N GLY A 61 3.68 3.20 -6.81
CA GLY A 61 3.16 2.77 -5.52
C GLY A 61 2.29 3.83 -4.85
N ALA A 62 2.74 5.10 -4.86
CA ALA A 62 2.01 6.23 -4.30
C ALA A 62 0.64 6.43 -4.97
N ASN A 63 0.61 6.38 -6.30
CA ASN A 63 -0.62 6.50 -7.08
C ASN A 63 -1.55 5.31 -6.82
N MET A 64 -1.03 4.08 -6.80
CA MET A 64 -1.81 2.88 -6.50
C MET A 64 -2.44 2.93 -5.12
N GLY A 65 -1.67 3.28 -4.08
CA GLY A 65 -2.17 3.41 -2.71
C GLY A 65 -3.26 4.47 -2.59
N PHE A 66 -3.06 5.64 -3.20
CA PHE A 66 -4.04 6.72 -3.21
C PHE A 66 -5.33 6.37 -3.97
N TYR A 67 -5.23 5.92 -5.22
CA TYR A 67 -6.42 5.58 -6.01
C TYR A 67 -7.21 4.42 -5.41
N THR A 68 -6.54 3.46 -4.78
CA THR A 68 -7.21 2.39 -4.02
C THR A 68 -7.97 3.00 -2.83
N ALA A 69 -7.34 3.87 -2.05
CA ALA A 69 -8.00 4.51 -0.91
C ALA A 69 -9.22 5.34 -1.32
N VAL A 70 -9.18 6.01 -2.49
CA VAL A 70 -10.30 6.75 -3.08
C VAL A 70 -11.41 5.83 -3.58
N ALA A 71 -11.07 4.82 -4.39
CA ALA A 71 -12.02 3.92 -5.02
C ALA A 71 -12.90 3.21 -3.98
N TYR A 72 -12.30 2.84 -2.85
CA TYR A 72 -12.98 2.15 -1.76
C TYR A 72 -13.49 3.07 -0.64
N LYS A 73 -13.39 4.41 -0.81
CA LYS A 73 -13.84 5.42 0.16
C LYS A 73 -13.34 5.13 1.58
N THR A 74 -12.08 4.73 1.68
CA THR A 74 -11.48 4.38 2.97
C THR A 74 -11.21 5.63 3.80
N GLU A 75 -11.17 5.46 5.13
CA GLU A 75 -10.74 6.50 6.07
C GLU A 75 -9.28 6.93 5.89
N PHE A 76 -8.48 6.12 5.17
CA PHE A 76 -7.07 6.37 4.92
C PHE A 76 -6.80 7.29 3.72
N LYS A 77 -7.84 7.72 2.99
CA LYS A 77 -7.70 8.53 1.76
C LYS A 77 -6.81 9.75 1.96
N ASP A 78 -7.06 10.55 3.00
CA ASP A 78 -6.34 11.81 3.20
C ASP A 78 -4.87 11.57 3.59
N LYS A 79 -4.61 10.51 4.38
CA LYS A 79 -3.25 10.10 4.73
C LYS A 79 -2.50 9.55 3.51
N ALA A 80 -3.16 8.76 2.66
CA ALA A 80 -2.60 8.26 1.41
C ALA A 80 -2.31 9.41 0.42
N GLN A 81 -3.18 10.42 0.34
CA GLN A 81 -2.93 11.64 -0.44
C GLN A 81 -1.72 12.42 0.09
N SER A 82 -1.59 12.54 1.43
CA SER A 82 -0.43 13.20 2.04
C SER A 82 0.87 12.49 1.67
N ILE A 83 0.92 11.16 1.78
CA ILE A 83 2.11 10.37 1.38
C ILE A 83 2.42 10.58 -0.10
N ARG A 84 1.40 10.57 -0.96
CA ARG A 84 1.57 10.83 -2.39
C ARG A 84 2.19 12.20 -2.65
N ASN A 85 1.72 13.24 -1.96
CA ASN A 85 2.27 14.59 -2.10
C ASN A 85 3.72 14.65 -1.59
N ASP A 86 4.03 14.00 -0.46
CA ASP A 86 5.40 13.92 0.07
C ASP A 86 6.35 13.23 -0.93
N ILE A 87 5.92 12.16 -1.60
CA ILE A 87 6.70 11.47 -2.63
C ILE A 87 6.92 12.38 -3.85
N ILE A 88 5.91 13.14 -4.28
CA ILE A 88 6.06 14.12 -5.37
C ILE A 88 7.10 15.18 -4.99
N SER A 89 7.02 15.73 -3.78
CA SER A 89 8.00 16.69 -3.28
C SER A 89 9.42 16.10 -3.23
N LEU A 90 9.56 14.85 -2.79
CA LEU A 90 10.84 14.14 -2.75
C LEU A 90 11.43 13.94 -4.16
N GLN A 91 10.62 13.55 -5.13
CA GLN A 91 11.06 13.42 -6.52
C GLN A 91 11.55 14.76 -7.09
N VAL A 92 10.80 15.85 -6.84
CA VAL A 92 11.20 17.19 -7.29
C VAL A 92 12.51 17.62 -6.63
N ALA A 93 12.64 17.45 -5.30
CA ALA A 93 13.86 17.77 -4.58
C ALA A 93 15.06 16.96 -5.09
N THR A 94 14.85 15.68 -5.39
CA THR A 94 15.88 14.81 -5.99
C THR A 94 16.31 15.34 -7.35
N ILE A 95 15.37 15.60 -8.27
CA ILE A 95 15.69 16.09 -9.61
C ILE A 95 16.51 17.38 -9.52
N LEU A 96 16.09 18.34 -8.70
CA LEU A 96 16.81 19.59 -8.50
C LEU A 96 18.22 19.38 -7.95
N THR A 97 18.38 18.42 -7.03
CA THR A 97 19.69 18.12 -6.45
C THR A 97 20.62 17.43 -7.44
N PHE A 98 20.11 16.50 -8.24
CA PHE A 98 20.89 15.85 -9.29
C PHE A 98 21.26 16.82 -10.43
N GLN A 99 20.40 17.80 -10.75
CA GLN A 99 20.73 18.92 -11.64
C GLN A 99 21.91 19.72 -11.07
N LYS A 100 21.83 20.06 -9.78
CA LYS A 100 22.93 20.72 -9.08
C LYS A 100 24.21 19.87 -9.10
N PHE A 101 24.12 18.54 -8.94
CA PHE A 101 25.27 17.64 -9.01
C PHE A 101 25.94 17.69 -10.39
N GLU A 102 25.17 17.62 -11.48
CA GLU A 102 25.70 17.73 -12.84
C GLU A 102 26.37 19.09 -13.07
N GLU A 103 25.70 20.19 -12.73
CA GLU A 103 26.22 21.55 -12.92
C GLU A 103 27.52 21.78 -12.14
N LYS A 104 27.51 21.41 -10.85
CA LYS A 104 28.66 21.58 -9.96
C LYS A 104 29.80 20.64 -10.28
N SER A 105 29.52 19.43 -10.77
CA SER A 105 30.55 18.54 -11.30
C SER A 105 31.27 19.14 -12.51
N ASN A 106 30.53 19.74 -13.45
CA ASN A 106 31.15 20.40 -14.61
C ASN A 106 32.00 21.61 -14.19
N GLU A 107 31.57 22.37 -13.18
CA GLU A 107 32.35 23.47 -12.60
C GLU A 107 33.64 22.95 -11.95
N ALA A 108 33.54 21.92 -11.10
CA ALA A 108 34.69 21.32 -10.43
C ALA A 108 35.71 20.74 -11.40
N LEU A 109 35.26 20.06 -12.46
CA LEU A 109 36.16 19.48 -13.46
C LEU A 109 37.01 20.55 -14.17
N LYS A 110 36.43 21.72 -14.47
CA LYS A 110 37.18 22.86 -15.03
C LYS A 110 38.23 23.35 -14.04
N LYS A 111 37.87 23.51 -12.76
CA LYS A 111 38.80 23.92 -11.71
C LYS A 111 39.93 22.91 -11.49
N LEU A 112 39.61 21.62 -11.45
CA LEU A 112 40.59 20.54 -11.31
C LEU A 112 41.52 20.44 -12.51
N HIS A 113 41.02 20.64 -13.74
CA HIS A 113 41.85 20.64 -14.93
C HIS A 113 42.92 21.74 -14.84
N VAL A 114 42.50 22.98 -14.56
CA VAL A 114 43.41 24.12 -14.35
C VAL A 114 44.37 23.86 -13.20
N ALA A 115 43.86 23.36 -12.07
CA ALA A 115 44.69 23.05 -10.91
C ALA A 115 45.78 22.04 -11.29
N PHE A 116 45.44 20.92 -11.93
CA PHE A 116 46.39 19.85 -12.26
C PHE A 116 47.37 20.20 -13.38
N GLU A 117 46.96 20.98 -14.37
CA GLU A 117 47.84 21.45 -15.45
C GLU A 117 49.02 22.27 -14.89
N HIS A 118 48.77 23.05 -13.84
CA HIS A 118 49.71 24.03 -13.30
C HIS A 118 50.19 23.73 -11.88
N ILE A 119 49.79 22.60 -11.27
CA ILE A 119 50.12 22.25 -9.88
C ILE A 119 51.62 22.10 -9.62
N SER A 120 52.42 21.93 -10.68
CA SER A 120 53.88 21.82 -10.61
C SER A 120 54.59 23.16 -10.87
N ASP A 121 53.88 24.26 -11.09
CA ASP A 121 54.46 25.59 -11.33
C ASP A 121 54.85 26.29 -10.02
N ASP A 122 56.14 26.64 -9.93
CA ASP A 122 56.79 27.33 -8.83
C ASP A 122 56.18 28.69 -8.47
N ARG A 123 55.46 29.34 -9.40
CA ARG A 123 54.86 30.67 -9.20
C ARG A 123 53.38 30.62 -8.86
N GLU A 124 52.70 29.53 -9.16
CA GLU A 124 51.24 29.44 -9.09
C GLU A 124 50.72 28.36 -8.14
N GLY A 125 51.60 27.52 -7.56
CA GLY A 125 51.19 26.41 -6.68
C GLY A 125 50.23 26.79 -5.55
N GLU A 126 50.32 28.00 -5.01
CA GLU A 126 49.40 28.50 -3.96
C GLU A 126 48.01 28.86 -4.51
N ALA A 127 47.91 29.34 -5.75
CA ALA A 127 46.62 29.55 -6.43
C ALA A 127 45.93 28.22 -6.76
N HIS A 128 46.70 27.17 -7.08
CA HIS A 128 46.17 25.85 -7.39
C HIS A 128 45.75 25.05 -6.14
N ILE A 129 46.33 25.36 -4.98
CA ILE A 129 45.83 24.91 -3.66
C ILE A 129 44.43 25.47 -3.39
N ILE A 130 44.17 26.74 -3.73
CA ILE A 130 42.86 27.38 -3.55
C ILE A 130 41.81 26.64 -4.39
N LEU A 131 42.12 26.27 -5.63
CA LEU A 131 41.19 25.52 -6.49
C LEU A 131 40.85 24.14 -5.92
N LEU A 132 41.83 23.42 -5.35
CA LEU A 132 41.56 22.13 -4.68
C LEU A 132 40.67 22.31 -3.44
N ASP A 133 40.85 23.40 -2.69
CA ASP A 133 40.03 23.74 -1.53
C ASP A 133 38.58 24.05 -1.94
N GLU A 134 38.40 24.87 -2.98
CA GLU A 134 37.08 25.19 -3.53
C GLU A 134 36.35 23.93 -4.02
N VAL A 135 37.05 23.04 -4.73
CA VAL A 135 36.48 21.77 -5.21
C VAL A 135 36.14 20.85 -4.03
N GLY A 136 37.02 20.77 -3.02
CA GLY A 136 36.76 20.00 -1.80
C GLY A 136 35.55 20.52 -1.02
N SER A 137 35.41 21.84 -0.90
CA SER A 137 34.23 22.48 -0.30
C SER A 137 32.97 22.17 -1.09
N LEU A 138 33.03 22.25 -2.43
CA LEU A 138 31.91 21.92 -3.28
C LEU A 138 31.45 20.47 -3.10
N ALA A 139 32.39 19.53 -3.02
CA ALA A 139 32.07 18.13 -2.76
C ALA A 139 31.37 17.94 -1.41
N ASN A 140 31.82 18.63 -0.35
CA ASN A 140 31.13 18.60 0.95
C ASN A 140 29.70 19.14 0.90
N ASP A 141 29.48 20.22 0.14
CA ASP A 141 28.14 20.77 -0.07
C ASP A 141 27.24 19.75 -0.79
N LEU A 142 27.75 19.08 -1.83
CA LEU A 142 27.00 18.04 -2.55
C LEU A 142 26.71 16.81 -1.69
N ALA A 143 27.66 16.39 -0.84
CA ALA A 143 27.43 15.33 0.13
C ALA A 143 26.29 15.68 1.09
N LYS A 144 26.28 16.91 1.60
CA LYS A 144 25.22 17.39 2.50
C LYS A 144 23.85 17.36 1.81
N GLU A 145 23.76 17.82 0.57
CA GLU A 145 22.51 17.79 -0.20
C GLU A 145 22.01 16.36 -0.41
N ALA A 146 22.91 15.39 -0.67
CA ALA A 146 22.54 13.97 -0.77
C ALA A 146 21.94 13.45 0.55
N ARG A 147 22.56 13.79 1.69
CA ARG A 147 22.06 13.42 3.03
C ARG A 147 20.73 14.08 3.36
N ASP A 148 20.52 15.32 2.93
CA ASP A 148 19.26 16.02 3.16
C ASP A 148 18.10 15.34 2.42
N ILE A 149 18.32 14.83 1.20
CA ILE A 149 17.32 13.97 0.52
C ILE A 149 17.17 12.64 1.23
N GLU A 150 18.27 12.01 1.65
CA GLU A 150 18.23 10.73 2.38
C GLU A 150 17.37 10.83 3.65
N LEU A 151 17.50 11.93 4.38
CA LEU A 151 16.70 12.22 5.58
C LEU A 151 15.22 12.43 5.23
N GLN A 152 14.92 13.13 4.13
CA GLN A 152 13.55 13.28 3.64
C GLN A 152 12.95 11.92 3.24
N ALA A 153 13.71 11.07 2.56
CA ALA A 153 13.31 9.72 2.18
C ALA A 153 13.03 8.86 3.43
N SER A 154 13.91 8.90 4.43
CA SER A 154 13.75 8.19 5.71
C SER A 154 12.51 8.66 6.48
N THR A 155 12.29 9.98 6.54
CA THR A 155 11.09 10.55 7.16
C THR A 155 9.82 10.14 6.43
N GLY A 156 9.84 10.11 5.09
CA GLY A 156 8.75 9.62 4.26
C GLY A 156 8.43 8.16 4.54
N ARG A 157 9.46 7.29 4.59
CA ARG A 157 9.34 5.88 4.94
C ARG A 157 8.66 5.67 6.29
N ASP A 158 9.03 6.46 7.29
CA ASP A 158 8.49 6.33 8.65
C ASP A 158 7.00 6.72 8.69
N LYS A 159 6.59 7.76 7.94
CA LYS A 159 5.17 8.10 7.75
C LYS A 159 4.40 6.96 7.09
N VAL A 160 4.93 6.37 6.02
CA VAL A 160 4.32 5.22 5.33
C VAL A 160 4.19 4.02 6.28
N SER A 161 5.23 3.75 7.06
CA SER A 161 5.25 2.68 8.06
C SER A 161 4.21 2.90 9.16
N SER A 162 4.01 4.15 9.59
CA SER A 162 2.95 4.51 10.53
C SER A 162 1.56 4.21 9.95
N LEU A 163 1.29 4.65 8.72
CA LEU A 163 0.01 4.38 8.06
C LEU A 163 -0.23 2.87 7.88
N LEU A 164 0.81 2.11 7.52
CA LEU A 164 0.71 0.65 7.37
C LEU A 164 0.32 -0.03 8.69
N LYS A 165 0.87 0.42 9.83
CA LYS A 165 0.49 -0.08 11.16
C LYS A 165 -0.97 0.22 11.51
N GLU A 166 -1.45 1.42 11.18
CA GLU A 166 -2.85 1.79 11.37
C GLU A 166 -3.79 0.91 10.55
N ILE A 167 -3.45 0.68 9.27
CA ILE A 167 -4.23 -0.17 8.37
C ILE A 167 -4.31 -1.62 8.90
N TYR A 168 -3.19 -2.17 9.39
CA TYR A 168 -3.22 -3.50 10.00
C TYR A 168 -4.04 -3.57 11.28
N SER A 169 -4.01 -2.52 12.09
CA SER A 169 -4.84 -2.42 13.30
C SER A 169 -6.33 -2.38 12.93
N SER A 170 -6.72 -1.50 12.00
CA SER A 170 -8.09 -1.41 11.45
C SER A 170 -8.54 -2.73 10.83
N ARG A 171 -7.66 -3.44 10.10
CA ARG A 171 -7.94 -4.78 9.58
C ARG A 171 -8.22 -5.80 10.70
N GLY A 172 -7.44 -5.77 11.78
CA GLY A 172 -7.65 -6.63 12.94
C GLY A 172 -9.02 -6.42 13.57
N GLU A 173 -9.41 -5.15 13.77
CA GLU A 173 -10.73 -4.79 14.28
C GLU A 173 -11.85 -5.22 13.33
N LEU A 174 -11.69 -5.05 12.01
CA LEU A 174 -12.67 -5.48 11.02
C LEU A 174 -12.82 -7.01 10.99
N LYS A 175 -11.74 -7.78 11.13
CA LYS A 175 -11.81 -9.25 11.25
C LYS A 175 -12.60 -9.66 12.50
N ASN A 176 -12.37 -8.99 13.62
CA ASN A 176 -13.13 -9.24 14.85
C ASN A 176 -14.63 -8.91 14.68
N LYS A 177 -14.96 -7.76 14.07
CA LYS A 177 -16.35 -7.36 13.76
C LYS A 177 -17.02 -8.36 12.81
N LYS A 178 -16.32 -8.82 11.77
CA LYS A 178 -16.83 -9.85 10.84
C LYS A 178 -17.15 -11.14 11.58
N ASN A 179 -16.25 -11.63 12.42
CA ASN A 179 -16.47 -12.86 13.20
C ASN A 179 -17.67 -12.73 14.15
N GLU A 180 -17.88 -11.56 14.75
CA GLU A 180 -19.05 -11.29 15.59
C GLU A 180 -20.36 -11.28 14.77
N ILE A 181 -20.35 -10.68 13.58
CA ILE A 181 -21.49 -10.70 12.65
C ILE A 181 -21.81 -12.14 12.22
N GLU A 182 -20.80 -12.95 11.90
CA GLU A 182 -20.98 -14.36 11.53
C GLU A 182 -21.59 -15.18 12.68
N LYS A 183 -21.17 -14.94 13.93
CA LYS A 183 -21.79 -15.55 15.11
C LYS A 183 -23.25 -15.11 15.29
N GLN A 184 -23.56 -13.84 15.06
CA GLN A 184 -24.94 -13.32 15.11
C GLN A 184 -25.80 -13.94 14.01
N GLU A 185 -25.26 -14.10 12.80
CA GLU A 185 -25.95 -14.75 11.68
C GLU A 185 -26.29 -16.20 12.02
N GLN A 186 -25.32 -16.98 12.54
CA GLN A 186 -25.55 -18.37 12.96
C GLN A 186 -26.64 -18.47 14.04
N ARG A 187 -26.65 -17.55 15.02
CA ARG A 187 -27.69 -17.50 16.06
C ARG A 187 -29.07 -17.20 15.46
N LEU A 188 -29.16 -16.25 14.54
CA LEU A 188 -30.42 -15.89 13.89
C LEU A 188 -30.91 -16.98 12.94
N GLN A 189 -30.03 -17.67 12.22
CA GLN A 189 -30.38 -18.84 11.41
C GLN A 189 -30.95 -19.96 12.28
N ALA A 190 -30.31 -20.26 13.42
CA ALA A 190 -30.83 -21.24 14.37
C ALA A 190 -32.20 -20.82 14.95
N GLN A 191 -32.40 -19.54 15.26
CA GLN A 191 -33.69 -19.01 15.73
C GLN A 191 -34.77 -19.10 14.65
N LYS A 192 -34.43 -18.79 13.39
CA LYS A 192 -35.34 -18.92 12.24
C LYS A 192 -35.78 -20.37 12.07
N ALA A 193 -34.86 -21.33 12.10
CA ALA A 193 -35.17 -22.76 11.98
C ALA A 193 -36.11 -23.25 13.10
N ARG A 194 -35.90 -22.79 14.34
CA ARG A 194 -36.82 -23.08 15.46
C ARG A 194 -38.21 -22.48 15.21
N THR A 195 -38.26 -21.21 14.80
CA THR A 195 -39.52 -20.51 14.52
C THR A 195 -40.32 -21.15 13.39
N GLU A 196 -39.63 -21.62 12.34
CA GLU A 196 -40.25 -22.36 11.23
C GLU A 196 -40.79 -23.72 11.68
N THR A 197 -40.08 -24.40 12.59
CA THR A 197 -40.55 -25.66 13.19
C THR A 197 -41.80 -25.43 14.04
N ASP A 198 -41.79 -24.39 14.89
CA ASP A 198 -42.95 -24.00 15.71
C ASP A 198 -44.15 -23.60 14.84
N LEU A 199 -43.91 -22.89 13.74
CA LEU A 199 -44.95 -22.53 12.77
C LEU A 199 -45.59 -23.78 12.15
N ARG A 200 -44.79 -24.76 11.71
CA ARG A 200 -45.30 -26.03 11.17
C ARG A 200 -46.12 -26.79 12.20
N ASN A 201 -45.63 -26.88 13.44
CA ASN A 201 -46.34 -27.55 14.53
C ASN A 201 -47.66 -26.85 14.86
N ALA A 202 -47.69 -25.52 14.91
CA ALA A 202 -48.90 -24.74 15.15
C ALA A 202 -49.92 -24.90 14.01
N GLN A 203 -49.47 -24.93 12.76
CA GLN A 203 -50.33 -25.17 11.59
C GLN A 203 -50.90 -26.59 11.58
N ALA A 204 -50.09 -27.60 11.92
CA ALA A 204 -50.55 -28.98 12.04
C ALA A 204 -51.62 -29.13 13.14
N ALA A 205 -51.39 -28.53 14.32
CA ALA A 205 -52.35 -28.52 15.42
C ALA A 205 -53.66 -27.79 15.06
N ALA A 206 -53.58 -26.68 14.32
CA ALA A 206 -54.76 -25.99 13.80
C ALA A 206 -55.57 -26.89 12.85
N ALA A 207 -54.90 -27.57 11.92
CA ALA A 207 -55.56 -28.47 10.98
C ALA A 207 -56.20 -29.68 11.67
N GLU A 208 -55.55 -30.23 12.70
CA GLU A 208 -56.10 -31.32 13.50
C GLU A 208 -57.32 -30.87 14.33
N SER A 209 -57.23 -29.72 15.00
CA SER A 209 -58.35 -29.13 15.74
C SER A 209 -59.55 -28.84 14.83
N GLN A 210 -59.29 -28.38 13.60
CA GLN A 210 -60.32 -28.14 12.59
C GLN A 210 -61.00 -29.46 12.17
N ARG A 211 -60.22 -30.53 11.92
CA ARG A 211 -60.77 -31.87 11.62
C ARG A 211 -61.64 -32.40 12.76
N GLN A 212 -61.22 -32.20 14.01
CA GLN A 212 -62.00 -32.60 15.18
C GLN A 212 -63.30 -31.79 15.29
N ALA A 213 -63.27 -30.49 15.00
CA ALA A 213 -64.46 -29.65 14.93
C ALA A 213 -65.43 -30.12 13.83
N ASP A 214 -64.92 -30.38 12.62
CA ASP A 214 -65.72 -30.85 11.49
C ASP A 214 -66.34 -32.23 11.75
N GLN A 215 -65.60 -33.13 12.42
CA GLN A 215 -66.10 -34.44 12.84
C GLN A 215 -67.18 -34.32 13.93
N ALA A 216 -66.98 -33.43 14.91
CA ALA A 216 -67.99 -33.14 15.93
C ALA A 216 -69.28 -32.57 15.31
N ARG A 217 -69.14 -31.66 14.34
CA ARG A 217 -70.25 -31.08 13.58
C ARG A 217 -70.98 -32.13 12.75
N TYR A 218 -70.26 -32.98 12.00
CA TYR A 218 -70.84 -34.08 11.24
C TYR A 218 -71.63 -35.03 12.15
N ASN A 219 -71.08 -35.39 13.31
CA ASN A 219 -71.77 -36.24 14.28
C ASN A 219 -73.04 -35.57 14.84
N ALA A 220 -72.98 -34.26 15.14
CA ALA A 220 -74.13 -33.48 15.58
C ALA A 220 -75.23 -33.45 14.51
N ASP A 221 -74.86 -33.20 13.26
CA ASP A 221 -75.78 -33.14 12.12
C ASP A 221 -76.37 -34.53 11.79
N HIS A 222 -75.57 -35.59 11.87
CA HIS A 222 -76.03 -36.96 11.67
C HIS A 222 -76.99 -37.42 12.77
N GLU A 223 -76.74 -37.05 14.03
CA GLU A 223 -77.69 -37.25 15.13
C GLU A 223 -78.98 -36.43 14.93
N LYS A 224 -78.89 -35.17 14.46
CA LYS A 224 -80.07 -34.37 14.09
C LYS A 224 -80.88 -35.05 12.98
N ARG A 225 -80.25 -35.56 11.92
CA ARG A 225 -80.92 -36.26 10.80
C ARG A 225 -81.54 -37.60 11.19
N LYS A 226 -80.85 -38.43 11.99
CA LYS A 226 -81.44 -39.66 12.56
C LYS A 226 -82.69 -39.37 13.40
N LYS A 227 -82.76 -38.20 14.02
CA LYS A 227 -83.93 -37.75 14.80
C LYS A 227 -85.06 -37.28 13.90
N GLU A 228 -84.76 -36.59 12.80
CA GLU A 228 -85.74 -36.20 11.77
C GLU A 228 -86.36 -37.43 11.10
N GLU A 229 -85.56 -38.45 10.75
CA GLU A 229 -86.04 -39.71 10.19
C GLU A 229 -86.85 -40.57 11.18
N LYS A 230 -86.55 -40.51 12.49
CA LYS A 230 -87.34 -41.23 13.52
C LYS A 230 -88.62 -40.50 13.95
N CYS A 231 -88.74 -39.20 13.68
CA CYS A 231 -89.92 -38.39 14.03
C CYS A 231 -91.06 -38.48 12.99
N GLU A 232 -90.84 -39.07 11.82
CA GLU A 232 -91.92 -39.33 10.84
C GLU A 232 -92.77 -40.58 11.19
N GLY A 233 -92.42 -41.33 12.25
CA GLY A 233 -93.11 -42.59 12.59
C GLY A 233 -94.07 -42.58 13.77
N TRP A 234 -93.86 -41.78 14.83
CA TRP A 234 -94.64 -41.94 16.09
C TRP A 234 -95.02 -40.62 16.79
N LYS A 235 -96.32 -40.55 17.13
CA LYS A 235 -97.11 -39.41 17.58
C LYS A 235 -96.63 -38.72 18.86
N PHE A 236 -96.55 -37.38 18.78
CA PHE A 236 -96.84 -36.25 19.69
C PHE A 236 -96.80 -36.37 21.24
N LEU A 237 -96.90 -37.53 21.89
CA LEU A 237 -96.99 -37.61 23.38
C LEU A 237 -95.73 -38.12 24.10
N ILE A 238 -94.86 -38.89 23.43
CA ILE A 238 -93.57 -39.36 24.02
C ILE A 238 -92.43 -38.36 23.79
N CYS A 239 -92.58 -37.46 22.81
CA CYS A 239 -91.53 -36.51 22.40
C CYS A 239 -91.22 -35.41 23.43
N THR A 240 -92.12 -35.12 24.38
CA THR A 240 -91.95 -34.02 25.33
C THR A 240 -91.00 -34.36 26.48
N LEU A 241 -91.02 -35.61 26.97
CA LEU A 241 -90.10 -36.08 28.02
C LEU A 241 -88.75 -36.56 27.45
N ALA A 242 -88.74 -37.14 26.24
CA ALA A 242 -87.49 -37.49 25.55
C ALA A 242 -86.72 -36.25 25.05
N ARG A 243 -87.41 -35.13 24.77
CA ARG A 243 -86.77 -33.84 24.42
C ARG A 243 -85.88 -33.31 25.54
N ALA A 244 -86.24 -33.43 26.81
CA ALA A 244 -85.48 -32.84 27.91
C ALA A 244 -84.19 -33.60 28.26
N ILE A 245 -84.19 -34.93 28.21
CA ILE A 245 -83.00 -35.75 28.52
C ILE A 245 -82.00 -35.77 27.33
N ASN A 246 -82.49 -35.56 26.10
CA ASN A 246 -81.75 -35.82 24.86
C ASN A 246 -81.36 -34.55 24.07
N TRP A 247 -81.82 -33.36 24.48
CA TRP A 247 -81.29 -32.06 24.05
C TRP A 247 -79.86 -31.84 24.56
N ASN A 248 -79.57 -32.36 25.75
CA ASN A 248 -78.24 -32.33 26.38
C ASN A 248 -77.13 -32.88 25.47
N LEU A 249 -77.40 -33.95 24.70
CA LEU A 249 -76.39 -34.55 23.80
C LEU A 249 -76.07 -33.65 22.59
N VAL A 250 -77.07 -33.03 21.97
CA VAL A 250 -76.85 -32.12 20.83
C VAL A 250 -76.16 -30.85 21.30
N GLU A 251 -76.55 -30.33 22.46
CA GLU A 251 -75.94 -29.17 23.09
C GLU A 251 -74.49 -29.44 23.48
N GLU A 252 -74.16 -30.65 23.96
CA GLU A 252 -72.80 -31.10 24.25
C GLU A 252 -71.92 -31.14 22.99
N TYR A 253 -72.44 -31.65 21.86
CA TYR A 253 -71.70 -31.62 20.59
C TYR A 253 -71.51 -30.18 20.05
N GLU A 254 -72.50 -29.31 20.16
CA GLU A 254 -72.39 -27.89 19.76
C GLU A 254 -71.44 -27.08 20.66
N ILE A 255 -71.35 -27.43 21.96
CA ILE A 255 -70.34 -26.88 22.87
C ILE A 255 -68.94 -27.38 22.47
N LYS A 256 -68.80 -28.66 22.12
CA LYS A 256 -67.53 -29.25 21.69
C LYS A 256 -67.03 -28.69 20.34
N GLU A 257 -67.92 -28.47 19.38
CA GLU A 257 -67.60 -27.79 18.11
C GLU A 257 -67.09 -26.36 18.38
N ARG A 258 -67.79 -25.59 19.23
CA ARG A 258 -67.37 -24.22 19.59
C ARG A 258 -66.03 -24.19 20.31
N PHE A 259 -65.74 -25.19 21.15
CA PHE A 259 -64.43 -25.33 21.80
C PHE A 259 -63.31 -25.55 20.78
N HIS A 260 -63.44 -26.55 19.90
CA HIS A 260 -62.42 -26.86 18.89
C HIS A 260 -62.26 -25.73 17.86
N ARG A 261 -63.31 -24.98 17.56
CA ARG A 261 -63.24 -23.79 16.70
C ARG A 261 -62.40 -22.67 17.32
N ARG A 262 -62.61 -22.38 18.61
CA ARG A 262 -61.76 -21.41 19.35
C ARG A 262 -60.32 -21.87 19.46
N GLU A 263 -60.11 -23.18 19.65
CA GLU A 263 -58.79 -23.79 19.67
C GLU A 263 -58.09 -23.63 18.32
N ALA A 264 -58.77 -23.90 17.21
CA ALA A 264 -58.27 -23.67 15.85
C ALA A 264 -57.94 -22.18 15.58
N GLU A 265 -58.81 -21.25 15.99
CA GLU A 265 -58.56 -19.80 15.88
C GLU A 265 -57.31 -19.36 16.66
N HIS A 266 -57.14 -19.89 17.88
CA HIS A 266 -55.97 -19.63 18.70
C HIS A 266 -54.68 -20.21 18.09
N HIS A 267 -54.73 -21.41 17.50
CA HIS A 267 -53.60 -21.97 16.76
C HIS A 267 -53.27 -21.16 15.50
N LEU A 268 -54.27 -20.66 14.78
CA LEU A 268 -54.08 -19.75 13.63
C LEU A 268 -53.47 -18.41 14.04
N ALA A 269 -53.88 -17.85 15.19
CA ALA A 269 -53.28 -16.63 15.73
C ALA A 269 -51.80 -16.85 16.08
N ARG A 270 -51.46 -17.98 16.73
CA ARG A 270 -50.06 -18.38 16.97
C ARG A 270 -49.29 -18.54 15.67
N ALA A 271 -49.87 -19.15 14.63
CA ALA A 271 -49.23 -19.30 13.33
C ALA A 271 -48.91 -17.94 12.68
N ARG A 272 -49.84 -16.96 12.75
CA ARG A 272 -49.60 -15.59 12.27
C ARG A 272 -48.48 -14.90 13.05
N GLU A 273 -48.45 -15.06 14.37
CA GLU A 273 -47.38 -14.51 15.22
C GLU A 273 -46.01 -15.09 14.84
N GLN A 274 -45.93 -16.41 14.65
CA GLN A 274 -44.70 -17.07 14.22
C GLN A 274 -44.28 -16.65 12.80
N GLN A 275 -45.24 -16.44 11.89
CA GLN A 275 -44.96 -15.90 10.57
C GLN A 275 -44.39 -14.47 10.63
N GLN A 276 -44.91 -13.61 11.50
CA GLN A 276 -44.34 -12.27 11.72
C GLN A 276 -42.94 -12.35 12.33
N LYS A 277 -42.69 -13.25 13.28
CA LYS A 277 -41.36 -13.48 13.85
C LYS A 277 -40.37 -13.96 12.79
N ALA A 278 -40.78 -14.89 11.92
CA ALA A 278 -39.97 -15.35 10.79
C ALA A 278 -39.65 -14.22 9.80
N ALA A 279 -40.62 -13.37 9.46
CA ALA A 279 -40.41 -12.23 8.58
C ALA A 279 -39.41 -11.21 9.17
N ARG A 280 -39.49 -10.93 10.48
CA ARG A 280 -38.52 -10.08 11.19
C ARG A 280 -37.12 -10.70 11.19
N ALA A 281 -37.00 -12.00 11.47
CA ALA A 281 -35.73 -12.72 11.43
C ALA A 281 -35.10 -12.68 10.02
N PHE A 282 -35.91 -12.83 8.97
CA PHE A 282 -35.43 -12.72 7.58
C PHE A 282 -34.90 -11.32 7.26
N SER A 283 -35.62 -10.26 7.65
CA SER A 283 -35.17 -8.88 7.48
C SER A 283 -33.84 -8.61 8.21
N GLN A 284 -33.67 -9.12 9.44
CA GLN A 284 -32.42 -9.03 10.19
C GLN A 284 -31.27 -9.78 9.51
N LEU A 285 -31.52 -11.00 8.99
CA LEU A 285 -30.52 -11.76 8.24
C LEU A 285 -30.07 -11.00 6.99
N GLN A 286 -30.99 -10.35 6.27
CA GLN A 286 -30.63 -9.52 5.11
C GLN A 286 -29.76 -8.32 5.51
N GLN A 287 -30.06 -7.66 6.63
CA GLN A 287 -29.22 -6.58 7.16
C GLN A 287 -27.82 -7.07 7.56
N LEU A 288 -27.72 -8.24 8.20
CA LEU A 288 -26.43 -8.84 8.56
C LEU A 288 -25.62 -9.23 7.32
N ALA A 289 -26.25 -9.79 6.30
CA ALA A 289 -25.59 -10.12 5.04
C ALA A 289 -24.97 -8.88 4.37
N ASN A 290 -25.69 -7.75 4.37
CA ASN A 290 -25.16 -6.48 3.86
C ASN A 290 -23.95 -6.00 4.68
N LYS A 291 -24.06 -6.00 6.02
CA LYS A 291 -22.93 -5.63 6.90
C LYS A 291 -21.71 -6.54 6.72
N LEU A 292 -21.94 -7.83 6.49
CA LEU A 292 -20.88 -8.82 6.27
C LEU A 292 -20.16 -8.56 4.93
N ASN A 293 -20.91 -8.27 3.88
CA ASN A 293 -20.34 -7.86 2.59
C ASN A 293 -19.54 -6.55 2.72
N GLU A 294 -20.08 -5.54 3.41
CA GLU A 294 -19.35 -4.29 3.68
C GLU A 294 -18.05 -4.53 4.46
N ALA A 295 -18.06 -5.41 5.47
CA ALA A 295 -16.86 -5.76 6.22
C ALA A 295 -15.83 -6.49 5.35
N ARG A 296 -16.26 -7.40 4.47
CA ARG A 296 -15.38 -8.10 3.52
C ARG A 296 -14.73 -7.13 2.53
N GLU A 297 -15.50 -6.23 1.93
CA GLU A 297 -15.00 -5.22 0.99
C GLU A 297 -13.98 -4.28 1.67
N LYS A 298 -14.25 -3.84 2.90
CA LYS A 298 -13.29 -3.02 3.68
C LYS A 298 -12.00 -3.77 4.00
N ILE A 299 -12.08 -5.05 4.38
CA ILE A 299 -10.88 -5.87 4.62
C ILE A 299 -10.05 -5.99 3.35
N LYS A 300 -10.67 -6.32 2.21
CA LYS A 300 -9.98 -6.44 0.92
C LYS A 300 -9.34 -5.12 0.50
N SER A 301 -10.05 -4.01 0.69
CA SER A 301 -9.52 -2.67 0.43
C SER A 301 -8.29 -2.36 1.28
N ASN A 302 -8.34 -2.62 2.60
CA ASN A 302 -7.21 -2.42 3.50
C ASN A 302 -5.99 -3.28 3.09
N GLU A 303 -6.22 -4.50 2.58
CA GLU A 303 -5.14 -5.37 2.08
C GLU A 303 -4.47 -4.80 0.82
N ASN A 304 -5.27 -4.30 -0.13
CA ASN A 304 -4.74 -3.66 -1.35
C ASN A 304 -3.94 -2.40 -1.03
N ILE A 305 -4.44 -1.56 -0.11
CA ILE A 305 -3.70 -0.36 0.33
C ILE A 305 -2.40 -0.78 1.04
N ALA A 306 -2.47 -1.77 1.92
CA ALA A 306 -1.29 -2.26 2.64
C ALA A 306 -0.20 -2.77 1.68
N GLN A 307 -0.56 -3.50 0.62
CA GLN A 307 0.39 -3.96 -0.38
C GLN A 307 1.08 -2.79 -1.08
N GLY A 308 0.33 -1.80 -1.56
CA GLY A 308 0.91 -0.61 -2.19
C GLY A 308 1.84 0.17 -1.26
N LEU A 309 1.52 0.24 0.04
CA LEU A 309 2.39 0.90 1.03
C LEU A 309 3.65 0.08 1.35
N GLN A 310 3.59 -1.26 1.32
CA GLN A 310 4.78 -2.10 1.49
C GLN A 310 5.78 -1.90 0.35
N ASP A 311 5.30 -1.88 -0.89
CA ASP A 311 6.15 -1.62 -2.06
C ASP A 311 6.84 -0.25 -1.94
N ILE A 312 6.11 0.77 -1.49
CA ILE A 312 6.66 2.10 -1.20
C ILE A 312 7.77 2.04 -0.13
N ILE A 313 7.60 1.28 0.97
CA ILE A 313 8.64 1.13 2.01
C ILE A 313 9.90 0.48 1.44
N CYS A 314 9.76 -0.57 0.64
CA CYS A 314 10.89 -1.23 -0.01
C CYS A 314 11.66 -0.25 -0.91
N ASN A 315 10.94 0.55 -1.69
CA ASN A 315 11.54 1.54 -2.57
C ASN A 315 12.20 2.68 -1.77
N TYR A 316 11.62 3.12 -0.66
CA TYR A 316 12.30 4.07 0.23
C TYR A 316 13.64 3.54 0.75
N ASN A 317 13.71 2.25 1.13
CA ASN A 317 14.97 1.66 1.58
C ASN A 317 16.01 1.62 0.45
N GLY A 318 15.61 1.23 -0.76
CA GLY A 318 16.49 1.27 -1.94
C GLY A 318 17.02 2.68 -2.21
N LEU A 319 16.14 3.69 -2.11
CA LEU A 319 16.50 5.08 -2.30
C LEU A 319 17.50 5.58 -1.25
N THR A 320 17.24 5.32 0.03
CA THR A 320 18.14 5.69 1.13
C THR A 320 19.54 5.09 0.92
N VAL A 321 19.63 3.80 0.57
CA VAL A 321 20.91 3.13 0.31
C VAL A 321 21.68 3.82 -0.82
N THR A 322 21.02 4.12 -1.94
CA THR A 322 21.71 4.74 -3.06
C THR A 322 22.12 6.18 -2.77
N LEU A 323 21.28 6.97 -2.10
CA LEU A 323 21.64 8.34 -1.69
C LEU A 323 22.81 8.37 -0.70
N GLN A 324 22.86 7.39 0.21
CA GLN A 324 24.00 7.21 1.12
C GLN A 324 25.28 6.90 0.35
N THR A 325 25.22 6.08 -0.70
CA THR A 325 26.36 5.83 -1.60
C THR A 325 26.81 7.11 -2.30
N PHE A 326 25.88 7.94 -2.81
CA PHE A 326 26.22 9.25 -3.38
C PHE A 326 26.87 10.19 -2.36
N SER A 327 26.31 10.31 -1.15
CA SER A 327 26.90 11.13 -0.08
C SER A 327 28.33 10.71 0.22
N THR A 328 28.54 9.41 0.41
CA THR A 328 29.85 8.84 0.73
C THR A 328 30.85 9.15 -0.39
N ALA A 329 30.44 8.95 -1.66
CA ALA A 329 31.31 9.23 -2.80
C ALA A 329 31.71 10.71 -2.87
N TRP A 330 30.81 11.65 -2.57
CA TRP A 330 31.12 13.07 -2.49
C TRP A 330 32.06 13.40 -1.33
N GLU A 331 31.89 12.77 -0.16
CA GLU A 331 32.80 12.94 0.98
C GLU A 331 34.21 12.45 0.66
N ASP A 332 34.33 11.30 0.00
CA ASP A 332 35.64 10.75 -0.39
C ASP A 332 36.36 11.65 -1.39
N VAL A 333 35.61 12.24 -2.31
CA VAL A 333 36.12 13.27 -3.22
C VAL A 333 36.64 14.47 -2.44
N SER A 334 35.90 14.95 -1.43
CA SER A 334 36.35 16.06 -0.58
C SER A 334 37.62 15.71 0.20
N ASN A 335 37.66 14.52 0.79
CA ASN A 335 38.82 14.01 1.52
C ASN A 335 40.05 13.90 0.61
N ASN A 336 39.86 13.43 -0.63
CA ASN A 336 40.92 13.36 -1.63
C ASN A 336 41.46 14.75 -2.00
N CYS A 337 40.59 15.76 -2.15
CA CYS A 337 41.03 17.15 -2.33
C CYS A 337 41.89 17.64 -1.16
N ALA A 338 41.44 17.41 0.08
CA ALA A 338 42.16 17.82 1.28
C ALA A 338 43.53 17.13 1.41
N ASP A 339 43.62 15.84 1.05
CA ASP A 339 44.87 15.10 1.10
C ASP A 339 45.83 15.46 -0.02
N LEU A 340 45.34 15.76 -1.23
CA LEU A 340 46.17 16.33 -2.28
C LEU A 340 46.72 17.68 -1.84
N LYS A 341 45.86 18.59 -1.35
CA LYS A 341 46.25 19.91 -0.82
C LYS A 341 47.41 19.85 0.17
N LYS A 342 47.38 18.93 1.14
CA LYS A 342 48.47 18.76 2.14
C LYS A 342 49.83 18.42 1.51
N ARG A 343 49.84 17.79 0.34
CA ARG A 343 51.06 17.33 -0.34
C ARG A 343 51.53 18.29 -1.44
N VAL A 344 50.69 19.23 -1.87
CA VAL A 344 51.06 20.22 -2.93
C VAL A 344 52.23 21.10 -2.50
N THR A 345 52.39 21.34 -1.20
CA THR A 345 53.46 22.18 -0.65
C THR A 345 54.86 21.57 -0.76
N ASP A 346 54.98 20.28 -1.07
CA ASP A 346 56.25 19.59 -1.33
C ASP A 346 56.35 19.17 -2.81
N LYS A 347 57.25 19.79 -3.57
CA LYS A 347 57.46 19.48 -5.00
C LYS A 347 57.88 18.04 -5.26
N ALA A 348 58.67 17.45 -4.35
CA ALA A 348 59.06 16.06 -4.48
C ALA A 348 57.83 15.14 -4.31
N ALA A 349 56.86 15.55 -3.49
CA ALA A 349 55.59 14.85 -3.34
C ALA A 349 54.67 15.01 -4.55
N VAL A 350 54.60 16.19 -5.17
CA VAL A 350 53.80 16.43 -6.40
C VAL A 350 54.31 15.61 -7.59
N ALA A 351 55.64 15.49 -7.73
CA ALA A 351 56.27 14.67 -8.75
C ALA A 351 56.16 13.15 -8.47
N ALA A 352 55.75 12.75 -7.26
CA ALA A 352 55.67 11.34 -6.89
C ALA A 352 54.55 10.64 -7.68
N PRO A 353 54.76 9.40 -8.16
CA PRO A 353 53.74 8.63 -8.86
C PRO A 353 52.45 8.43 -8.05
N SER A 354 52.55 8.39 -6.71
CA SER A 354 51.40 8.26 -5.80
C SER A 354 50.48 9.48 -5.83
N PHE A 355 51.06 10.70 -5.89
CA PHE A 355 50.28 11.94 -6.01
C PHE A 355 49.56 11.99 -7.35
N GLN A 356 50.28 11.75 -8.45
CA GLN A 356 49.71 11.78 -9.80
C GLN A 356 48.58 10.76 -9.95
N LYS A 357 48.78 9.54 -9.46
CA LYS A 357 47.74 8.51 -9.44
C LYS A 357 46.49 8.98 -8.69
N GLN A 358 46.64 9.61 -7.52
CA GLN A 358 45.50 10.09 -6.75
C GLN A 358 44.81 11.29 -7.40
N ALA A 359 45.54 12.25 -7.97
CA ALA A 359 44.98 13.38 -8.71
C ALA A 359 44.15 12.91 -9.93
N ILE A 360 44.71 11.99 -10.71
CA ILE A 360 44.01 11.37 -11.85
C ILE A 360 42.78 10.59 -11.38
N THR A 361 42.88 9.87 -10.26
CA THR A 361 41.75 9.15 -9.66
C THR A 361 40.65 10.11 -9.23
N LEU A 362 40.98 11.22 -8.55
CA LEU A 362 40.04 12.26 -8.14
C LEU A 362 39.32 12.86 -9.35
N TYR A 363 40.05 13.16 -10.42
CA TYR A 363 39.46 13.67 -11.66
C TYR A 363 38.44 12.66 -12.25
N ALA A 364 38.83 11.38 -12.31
CA ALA A 364 37.95 10.31 -12.78
C ALA A 364 36.70 10.13 -11.89
N GLN A 365 36.84 10.27 -10.56
CA GLN A 365 35.71 10.22 -9.62
C GLN A 365 34.68 11.31 -9.91
N TRP A 366 35.13 12.57 -10.01
CA TRP A 366 34.25 13.70 -10.36
C TRP A 366 33.55 13.46 -11.70
N LEU A 367 34.31 13.04 -12.70
CA LEU A 367 33.80 12.80 -14.04
C LEU A 367 32.70 11.73 -14.04
N SER A 368 32.92 10.64 -13.31
CA SER A 368 31.94 9.58 -13.20
C SER A 368 30.70 9.98 -12.42
N LEU A 369 30.84 10.71 -11.30
CA LEU A 369 29.70 11.20 -10.53
C LEU A 369 28.84 12.16 -11.36
N GLY A 370 29.46 12.99 -12.20
CA GLY A 370 28.74 13.82 -13.17
C GLY A 370 28.00 13.01 -14.23
N ILE A 371 28.60 11.92 -14.74
CA ILE A 371 27.95 11.00 -15.70
C ILE A 371 26.75 10.31 -15.06
N SER A 372 26.92 9.73 -13.87
CA SER A 372 25.83 9.09 -13.13
C SER A 372 24.71 10.06 -12.82
N SER A 373 25.05 11.28 -12.39
CA SER A 373 24.05 12.32 -12.11
C SER A 373 23.20 12.63 -13.36
N LYS A 374 23.86 12.78 -14.52
CA LYS A 374 23.19 13.00 -15.79
C LYS A 374 22.34 11.80 -16.23
N SER A 375 22.84 10.58 -16.03
CA SER A 375 22.11 9.35 -16.34
C SER A 375 20.77 9.31 -15.58
N VAL A 376 20.84 9.52 -14.26
CA VAL A 376 19.68 9.59 -13.37
C VAL A 376 18.69 10.67 -13.82
N LEU A 377 19.15 11.87 -14.17
CA LEU A 377 18.28 12.96 -14.66
C LEU A 377 17.54 12.63 -15.95
N ASN A 378 18.18 11.90 -16.87
CA ASN A 378 17.57 11.55 -18.14
C ASN A 378 16.48 10.47 -17.99
N GLU A 379 16.55 9.65 -16.94
CA GLU A 379 15.67 8.51 -16.78
C GLU A 379 14.57 8.69 -15.71
N ILE A 380 14.77 9.54 -14.69
CA ILE A 380 13.73 9.85 -13.70
C ILE A 380 12.55 10.51 -14.41
N LYS A 381 11.37 9.88 -14.33
CA LYS A 381 10.12 10.43 -14.85
C LYS A 381 9.33 11.07 -13.70
N PRO A 382 8.98 12.36 -13.78
CA PRO A 382 8.14 12.99 -12.76
C PRO A 382 6.79 12.28 -12.64
N ILE A 383 6.24 12.14 -11.43
CA ILE A 383 4.90 11.54 -11.21
C ILE A 383 3.81 12.16 -12.08
N LYS A 384 3.88 13.45 -12.41
CA LYS A 384 2.91 14.09 -13.33
C LYS A 384 2.85 13.42 -14.71
N VAL A 385 3.98 12.88 -15.18
CA VAL A 385 4.07 12.10 -16.43
C VAL A 385 3.54 10.67 -16.22
N ILE A 386 3.68 10.12 -15.02
CA ILE A 386 3.16 8.79 -14.63
C ILE A 386 1.62 8.83 -14.47
N GLU A 387 1.05 9.96 -14.03
CA GLU A 387 -0.40 10.16 -13.92
C GLU A 387 -1.12 10.00 -15.27
N GLU A 388 -0.47 10.36 -16.38
CA GLU A 388 -1.01 10.15 -17.73
C GLU A 388 -1.06 8.66 -18.13
N THR A 389 -0.29 7.81 -17.43
CA THR A 389 -0.13 6.38 -17.74
C THR A 389 -0.94 5.45 -16.83
N ILE A 390 -1.32 5.87 -15.63
CA ILE A 390 -2.07 5.06 -14.67
C ILE A 390 -3.44 5.70 -14.41
N THR A 391 -4.48 5.17 -15.04
CA THR A 391 -5.85 5.63 -14.77
C THR A 391 -6.43 4.95 -13.52
N PRO A 392 -7.46 5.53 -12.88
CA PRO A 392 -8.21 4.86 -11.82
C PRO A 392 -8.78 3.49 -12.25
N LYS A 393 -9.04 3.29 -13.55
CA LYS A 393 -9.46 2.00 -14.11
C LYS A 393 -8.32 0.99 -14.14
N ASP A 394 -7.09 1.40 -14.44
CA ASP A 394 -5.93 0.51 -14.48
C ASP A 394 -5.55 0.04 -13.07
N ALA A 395 -5.62 0.93 -12.08
CA ALA A 395 -5.47 0.57 -10.68
C ALA A 395 -6.52 -0.48 -10.26
N GLN A 396 -7.79 -0.29 -10.63
CA GLN A 396 -8.86 -1.27 -10.35
C GLN A 396 -8.70 -2.59 -11.11
N ASN A 397 -8.18 -2.57 -12.34
CA ASN A 397 -8.02 -3.77 -13.17
C ASN A 397 -6.83 -4.63 -12.76
N LYS A 398 -5.72 -4.02 -12.31
CA LYS A 398 -4.57 -4.76 -11.77
C LYS A 398 -4.95 -5.47 -10.46
N ILE A 399 -5.74 -4.80 -9.62
CA ILE A 399 -6.33 -5.34 -8.37
C ILE A 399 -7.36 -6.48 -8.60
N LYS A 400 -7.94 -6.59 -9.80
CA LYS A 400 -8.88 -7.67 -10.15
C LYS A 400 -8.22 -8.89 -10.77
N LYS A 401 -6.96 -8.79 -11.21
CA LYS A 401 -6.22 -9.87 -11.88
C LYS A 401 -5.37 -10.71 -10.94
N ASP A 402 -5.07 -10.20 -9.75
CA ASP A 402 -4.50 -10.92 -8.61
C ASP A 402 -5.60 -11.25 -7.59
#